data_AF-A0A438DZS2-F1
#
_entry.id   AF-A0A438DZS2-F1
#
_cell.length_a   1.000
_cell.length_b   1.000
_cell.length_c   1.000
_cell.angle_alpha   90.00
_cell.angle_beta   90.00
_cell.angle_gamma   90.00
#
_symmetry.space_group_name_H-M   'P 1'
#
loop_
_entity.id
_entity.type
_entity.pdbx_description
1 polymer ?
#
loop_
_entity_poly.entity_id
_entity_poly.type
_entity_poly.pdbx_seq_one_letter_code
_entity_poly.pdbx_strand_id
1 'polypeptide(L)'
;MQQERPSLPEDISPDLAFIIQSCWVEDPNMRPSFSQIIRMLNTFHFKVTPPPPSSLLEESDTNGAAMSSNGTMTELSARTRGKFSFLRQLFAAKRTRNSQ
;
A
#
# COMPACT_ATOMS: atom_id res chain seq x y z
N MET A 1 22.20 -29.30 -14.72
CA MET A 1 22.59 -28.02 -14.10
C MET A 1 21.85 -27.95 -12.77
N GLN A 2 22.45 -28.40 -11.67
CA GLN A 2 21.84 -28.26 -10.35
C GLN A 2 21.71 -26.75 -10.08
N GLN A 3 20.51 -26.27 -9.76
CA GLN A 3 20.31 -24.87 -9.37
C GLN A 3 20.80 -24.70 -7.94
N GLU A 4 22.10 -24.47 -7.76
CA GLU A 4 22.67 -24.22 -6.45
C GLU A 4 22.08 -22.93 -5.85
N ARG A 5 21.64 -23.02 -4.60
CA ARG A 5 21.11 -21.88 -3.84
C ARG A 5 22.15 -21.49 -2.79
N PRO A 6 22.33 -20.19 -2.51
CA PRO A 6 23.20 -19.76 -1.43
C PRO A 6 22.76 -20.36 -0.09
N SER A 7 23.72 -20.72 0.75
CA SER A 7 23.45 -21.02 2.16
C SER A 7 22.86 -19.79 2.85
N LEU A 8 21.83 -20.00 3.66
CA LEU A 8 21.30 -18.94 4.51
C LEU A 8 22.22 -18.71 5.72
N PRO A 9 22.32 -17.48 6.25
CA PRO A 9 23.02 -17.20 7.51
C PRO A 9 22.44 -18.00 8.68
N GLU A 10 23.25 -18.34 9.68
CA GLU A 10 22.81 -19.10 10.87
C GLU A 10 21.88 -18.30 11.79
N ASP A 11 22.02 -16.98 11.79
CA ASP A 11 21.26 -16.04 12.62
C ASP A 11 19.92 -15.58 12.00
N ILE A 12 19.58 -16.12 10.83
CA ILE A 12 18.34 -15.77 10.15
C ILE A 12 17.11 -16.21 10.96
N SER A 13 16.07 -15.37 10.99
CA SER A 13 14.79 -15.76 11.57
C SER A 13 14.22 -17.00 10.85
N PRO A 14 13.73 -18.02 11.57
CA PRO A 14 13.12 -19.21 10.97
C PRO A 14 11.97 -18.88 10.00
N ASP A 15 11.17 -17.86 10.33
CA ASP A 15 10.07 -17.40 9.48
C ASP A 15 10.60 -16.84 8.15
N LEU A 16 11.68 -16.06 8.19
CA LEU A 16 12.27 -15.49 6.98
C LEU A 16 12.97 -16.57 6.14
N ALA A 17 13.66 -17.50 6.78
CA ALA A 17 14.26 -18.66 6.11
C ALA A 17 13.20 -19.49 5.37
N PHE A 18 12.06 -19.74 6.03
CA PHE A 18 10.92 -20.43 5.42
C PHE A 18 10.41 -19.71 4.17
N ILE A 19 10.25 -18.38 4.23
CA ILE A 19 9.82 -17.57 3.07
C ILE A 19 10.80 -17.72 1.91
N ILE A 20 12.09 -17.57 2.16
CA ILE A 20 13.13 -17.66 1.12
C ILE A 20 13.16 -19.06 0.49
N GLN A 21 13.14 -20.11 1.32
CA GLN A 21 13.16 -21.50 0.84
C GLN A 21 11.90 -21.84 0.03
N SER A 22 10.74 -21.32 0.43
CA SER A 22 9.48 -21.49 -0.32
C SER A 22 9.57 -20.92 -1.73
N CYS A 23 10.25 -19.79 -1.90
CA CYS A 23 10.52 -19.18 -3.21
C CYS A 23 11.56 -19.96 -4.03
N TRP A 24 12.36 -20.80 -3.36
CA TRP A 24 13.47 -21.53 -3.96
C TRP A 24 13.14 -22.96 -4.38
N VAL A 25 11.89 -23.39 -4.25
CA VAL A 25 11.43 -24.71 -4.70
C VAL A 25 11.76 -24.94 -6.18
N GLU A 26 12.24 -26.14 -6.50
CA GLU A 26 12.70 -26.49 -7.84
C GLU A 26 11.55 -26.42 -8.85
N ASP A 27 10.41 -27.04 -8.54
CA ASP A 27 9.19 -26.94 -9.33
C ASP A 27 8.62 -25.50 -9.27
N PRO A 28 8.54 -24.77 -10.40
CA PRO A 28 8.00 -23.41 -10.42
C PRO A 28 6.53 -23.33 -10.02
N ASN A 29 5.75 -24.38 -10.23
CA ASN A 29 4.31 -24.39 -9.90
C ASN A 29 4.07 -24.50 -8.38
N MET A 30 5.07 -24.98 -7.64
CA MET A 30 5.03 -25.10 -6.19
C MET A 30 5.50 -23.84 -5.47
N ARG A 31 6.03 -22.86 -6.21
CA ARG A 31 6.45 -21.58 -5.63
C ARG A 31 5.22 -20.75 -5.26
N PRO A 32 5.29 -19.97 -4.17
CA PRO A 32 4.21 -19.07 -3.80
C PRO A 32 4.03 -17.98 -4.88
N SER A 33 2.77 -17.63 -5.14
CA SER A 33 2.43 -16.45 -5.94
C SER A 33 2.92 -15.17 -5.24
N PHE A 34 3.11 -14.10 -6.00
CA PHE A 34 3.47 -12.79 -5.43
C PHE A 34 2.52 -12.35 -4.31
N SER A 35 1.20 -12.57 -4.46
CA SER A 35 0.23 -12.25 -3.41
C SER A 35 0.44 -13.04 -2.12
N GLN A 36 0.85 -14.30 -2.21
CA GLN A 36 1.21 -15.10 -1.03
C GLN A 36 2.50 -14.59 -0.39
N ILE A 37 3.52 -14.25 -1.21
CA ILE A 37 4.80 -13.70 -0.73
C ILE A 37 4.56 -12.41 0.07
N ILE A 38 3.76 -11.47 -0.45
CA ILE A 38 3.43 -10.21 0.26
C ILE A 38 2.76 -10.49 1.61
N ARG A 39 1.82 -11.43 1.67
CA ARG A 39 1.17 -11.81 2.93
C ARG A 39 2.16 -12.38 3.93
N MET A 40 3.02 -13.30 3.50
CA MET A 40 4.03 -13.93 4.35
C MET A 40 5.02 -12.88 4.91
N LEU A 41 5.48 -11.96 4.05
CA LEU A 41 6.38 -10.87 4.45
C LEU A 41 5.73 -9.88 5.43
N ASN A 42 4.47 -9.50 5.20
CA ASN A 42 3.75 -8.63 6.12
C ASN A 42 3.57 -9.30 7.49
N THR A 43 3.20 -10.58 7.52
CA THR A 43 3.09 -11.36 8.76
C THR A 43 4.43 -11.41 9.50
N PHE A 44 5.54 -11.65 8.78
CA PHE A 44 6.87 -11.61 9.38
C PHE A 44 7.20 -10.22 9.97
N HIS A 45 6.93 -9.14 9.24
CA HIS A 45 7.19 -7.78 9.69
C HIS A 45 6.43 -7.42 10.97
N PHE A 46 5.15 -7.81 11.08
CA PHE A 46 4.35 -7.57 12.30
C PHE A 46 4.85 -8.35 13.52
N LYS A 47 5.53 -9.49 13.33
CA LYS A 47 6.15 -10.24 14.43
C LYS A 47 7.42 -9.56 14.93
N VAL A 48 8.23 -9.03 14.02
CA VAL A 48 9.51 -8.38 14.35
C VAL A 48 9.28 -6.99 14.95
N THR A 49 8.32 -6.25 14.39
CA THR A 49 7.94 -4.91 14.86
C THR A 49 6.48 -4.96 15.30
N PRO A 50 6.19 -5.39 16.54
CA PRO A 50 4.84 -5.30 17.06
C PRO A 50 4.42 -3.83 17.09
N PRO A 51 3.18 -3.49 16.68
CA PRO A 51 2.69 -2.14 16.84
C PRO A 51 2.74 -1.76 18.33
N PRO A 52 3.04 -0.50 18.66
CA PRO A 52 2.98 -0.04 20.05
C PRO A 52 1.58 -0.38 20.60
N PRO A 53 1.49 -0.85 21.86
CA PRO A 53 0.20 -1.12 22.47
C PRO A 53 -0.62 0.17 22.42
N SER A 54 -1.76 0.13 21.73
CA SER A 54 -2.74 1.21 21.70
C SER A 54 -3.37 1.35 23.08
N SER A 55 -2.61 1.84 24.05
CA SER A 55 -3.14 2.21 25.35
C SER A 55 -3.80 3.59 25.24
N LEU A 56 -5.13 3.56 25.36
CA LEU A 56 -5.96 4.59 25.96
C LEU A 56 -6.12 5.91 25.18
N LEU A 57 -7.15 5.91 24.31
CA LEU A 57 -7.85 7.13 23.94
C LEU A 57 -8.48 7.73 25.21
N GLU A 58 -7.79 8.68 25.85
CA GLU A 58 -8.48 9.71 26.63
C GLU A 58 -9.06 10.70 25.62
N GLU A 59 -10.37 10.65 25.45
CA GLU A 59 -11.15 11.75 24.91
C GLU A 59 -10.87 13.00 25.75
N SER A 60 -10.23 13.98 25.13
CA SER A 60 -10.35 15.36 25.57
C SER A 60 -10.83 16.17 24.38
N ASP A 61 -12.13 16.42 24.37
CA ASP A 61 -12.82 17.34 23.48
C ASP A 61 -12.06 18.65 23.34
N THR A 62 -11.77 19.08 22.10
CA THR A 62 -11.57 20.50 21.81
C THR A 62 -12.05 20.81 20.40
N ASN A 63 -13.27 21.34 20.34
CA ASN A 63 -13.84 21.99 19.17
C ASN A 63 -12.96 23.20 18.77
N GLY A 64 -12.57 23.27 17.49
CA GLY A 64 -11.88 24.43 16.93
C GLY A 64 -11.85 24.40 15.40
N ALA A 65 -12.88 25.00 14.79
CA ALA A 65 -13.00 25.20 13.34
C ALA A 65 -11.97 26.21 12.80
N ALA A 66 -11.42 25.97 11.58
CA ALA A 66 -11.31 26.96 10.48
C ALA A 66 -10.37 26.51 9.33
N MET A 67 -11.00 26.17 8.21
CA MET A 67 -10.72 26.54 6.80
C MET A 67 -9.54 27.50 6.47
N SER A 68 -8.66 27.13 5.53
CA SER A 68 -8.00 28.02 4.53
C SER A 68 -7.18 27.17 3.52
N SER A 69 -7.62 26.92 2.29
CA SER A 69 -7.56 27.75 1.06
C SER A 69 -6.30 27.51 0.18
N ASN A 70 -6.60 26.99 -1.02
CA ASN A 70 -5.97 27.19 -2.34
C ASN A 70 -4.54 26.72 -2.67
N GLY A 71 -4.49 25.74 -3.58
CA GLY A 71 -3.34 25.46 -4.46
C GLY A 71 -3.82 25.02 -5.84
N THR A 72 -4.23 25.97 -6.68
CA THR A 72 -4.45 25.78 -8.12
C THR A 72 -3.22 26.31 -8.86
N MET A 73 -2.53 25.47 -9.65
CA MET A 73 -1.86 25.84 -10.92
C MET A 73 -1.47 24.55 -11.67
N THR A 74 -2.21 24.15 -12.71
CA THR A 74 -1.87 24.22 -14.16
C THR A 74 -0.58 23.47 -14.53
N GLU A 75 -0.68 22.30 -15.17
CA GLU A 75 -0.46 22.06 -16.62
C GLU A 75 1.00 22.30 -17.05
N LEU A 76 1.78 21.31 -17.48
CA LEU A 76 1.91 20.90 -18.89
C LEU A 76 2.92 19.74 -19.00
N SER A 77 2.54 18.60 -19.61
CA SER A 77 3.27 18.04 -20.78
C SER A 77 2.92 16.57 -21.09
N ALA A 78 2.21 16.44 -22.21
CA ALA A 78 2.46 15.52 -23.30
C ALA A 78 2.42 13.98 -23.10
N ARG A 79 1.32 13.41 -23.63
CA ARG A 79 1.28 12.26 -24.56
C ARG A 79 1.61 10.87 -24.00
N THR A 80 0.58 10.17 -23.51
CA THR A 80 0.37 8.73 -23.82
C THR A 80 -1.10 8.35 -23.70
N ARG A 81 -1.66 7.72 -24.75
CA ARG A 81 -3.02 7.15 -24.79
C ARG A 81 -3.18 6.07 -23.71
N GLY A 82 -3.95 6.36 -22.66
CA GLY A 82 -4.40 5.36 -21.69
C GLY A 82 -5.75 5.79 -21.09
N LYS A 83 -6.83 5.07 -21.43
CA LYS A 83 -8.17 5.32 -20.89
C LYS A 83 -8.25 4.78 -19.46
N PHE A 84 -7.84 5.58 -18.48
CA PHE A 84 -8.30 5.43 -17.11
C PHE A 84 -9.16 6.64 -16.76
N SER A 85 -10.48 6.47 -16.85
CA SER A 85 -11.48 7.43 -16.39
C SER A 85 -11.45 7.45 -14.86
N PHE A 86 -10.48 8.15 -14.28
CA PHE A 86 -10.37 8.37 -12.85
C PHE A 86 -11.02 9.72 -12.51
N LEU A 87 -11.83 9.72 -11.44
CA LEU A 87 -12.47 10.85 -10.77
C LEU A 87 -13.72 11.43 -11.44
N ARG A 88 -14.88 10.81 -11.14
CA ARG A 88 -16.17 11.50 -11.21
C ARG A 88 -16.22 12.55 -10.11
N GLN A 89 -16.04 13.82 -10.49
CA GLN A 89 -16.16 14.96 -9.59
C GLN A 89 -17.63 15.09 -9.13
N LEU A 90 -17.82 14.95 -7.81
CA LEU A 90 -19.09 15.03 -7.12
C LEU A 90 -19.47 16.50 -6.86
N PHE A 91 -20.76 16.80 -6.91
CA PHE A 91 -21.46 18.08 -6.63
C PHE A 91 -21.61 19.09 -7.79
N ALA A 92 -22.51 18.78 -8.75
CA ALA A 92 -23.19 19.83 -9.51
C ALA A 92 -24.44 20.28 -8.75
N ALA A 93 -24.29 21.26 -7.85
CA ALA A 93 -25.40 21.87 -7.13
C ALA A 93 -25.84 23.20 -7.77
N LYS A 94 -27.07 23.18 -8.29
CA LYS A 94 -28.12 24.22 -8.26
C LYS A 94 -27.85 25.63 -8.86
N ARG A 95 -28.43 25.81 -10.06
CA ARG A 95 -29.54 26.75 -10.43
C ARG A 95 -29.38 28.27 -10.13
N THR A 96 -29.20 29.08 -11.19
CA THR A 96 -29.75 30.45 -11.38
C THR A 96 -29.93 30.70 -12.90
N ARG A 97 -31.14 30.87 -13.43
CA ARG A 97 -31.94 32.11 -13.57
C ARG A 97 -31.42 33.08 -14.65
N ASN A 98 -32.12 33.04 -15.80
CA ASN A 98 -32.50 34.11 -16.73
C ASN A 98 -31.44 35.08 -17.28
N SER A 99 -31.33 35.17 -18.62
CA SER A 99 -31.39 36.43 -19.38
C SER A 99 -31.32 36.14 -20.90
N GLN A 100 -32.48 36.03 -21.56
CA GLN A 100 -33.00 36.96 -22.57
C GLN A 100 -34.33 36.43 -23.12
#